data_AF-E1ZZG5-F1
#
_entry.id   AF-E1ZZG5-F1
#
_cell.length_a   1.000
_cell.length_b   1.000
_cell.length_c   1.000
_cell.angle_alpha   90.00
_cell.angle_beta   90.00
_cell.angle_gamma   90.00
#
_symmetry.space_group_name_H-M   'P 1'
#
loop_
_entity.id
_entity.type
_entity.pdbx_description
1 polymer ?
#
loop_
_entity_poly.entity_id
_entity_poly.type
_entity_poly.pdbx_seq_one_letter_code
_entity_poly.pdbx_strand_id
1 'polypeptide(L)'
;MSAGSLTQIFESLNIMASLIRLVVSNYNEVLKNIKDPIVDTWPLMGSPGPMLCIVGTYLIFVLKAGPKMMEKRPAFQLNTVMILYNAFQVLFSIWLSSLILNIDMKYVFSSHGCNFRFDPKAELIQKALSRSAWWYFFAKIIELLDTVSIYMQIYMQIKLTKLIIKMFNMY
;
A
#
# COMPACT_ATOMS: atom_id res chain seq x y z
N MET A 1 1.21 -39.90 -31.05
CA MET A 1 1.55 -38.47 -31.21
C MET A 1 1.28 -37.62 -29.95
N SER A 2 1.38 -38.19 -28.74
CA SER A 2 0.99 -37.50 -27.47
C SER A 2 2.15 -37.28 -26.49
N ALA A 3 3.22 -38.09 -26.55
CA ALA A 3 4.34 -38.00 -25.59
C ALA A 3 5.18 -36.71 -25.71
N GLY A 4 5.40 -36.20 -26.93
CA GLY A 4 6.20 -35.00 -27.17
C GLY A 4 5.58 -33.69 -26.67
N SER A 5 4.25 -33.64 -26.55
CA SER A 5 3.55 -32.47 -26.00
C SER A 5 3.70 -32.36 -24.49
N LEU A 6 3.68 -33.49 -23.77
CA LEU A 6 3.83 -33.54 -22.32
C LEU A 6 5.26 -33.20 -21.87
N THR A 7 6.28 -33.66 -22.60
CA THR A 7 7.68 -33.33 -22.30
C THR A 7 7.97 -31.83 -22.47
N GLN A 8 7.38 -31.21 -23.49
CA GLN A 8 7.52 -29.78 -23.74
C GLN A 8 6.80 -28.92 -22.67
N ILE A 9 5.65 -29.38 -22.17
CA ILE A 9 4.98 -28.77 -21.01
C ILE A 9 5.84 -28.94 -19.75
N PHE A 10 6.49 -30.09 -19.55
CA PHE A 10 7.34 -30.32 -18.38
C PHE A 10 8.60 -29.45 -18.39
N GLU A 11 9.24 -29.28 -19.55
CA GLU A 11 10.39 -28.38 -19.72
C GLU A 11 10.01 -26.92 -19.49
N SER A 12 8.90 -26.45 -20.06
CA SER A 12 8.42 -25.07 -19.83
C SER A 12 8.07 -24.82 -18.35
N LEU A 13 7.52 -25.82 -17.65
CA LEU A 13 7.26 -25.73 -16.21
C LEU A 13 8.57 -25.63 -15.39
N ASN A 14 9.60 -26.40 -15.77
CA ASN A 14 10.92 -26.37 -15.11
C ASN A 14 11.65 -25.05 -15.34
N ILE A 15 11.55 -24.48 -16.54
CA ILE A 15 12.10 -23.15 -16.85
C ILE A 15 11.41 -22.09 -15.98
N MET A 16 10.07 -22.12 -15.89
CA MET A 16 9.32 -21.22 -15.01
C MET A 16 9.71 -21.41 -13.54
N ALA A 17 9.85 -22.64 -13.06
CA ALA A 17 10.24 -22.92 -11.68
C ALA A 17 11.66 -22.42 -11.36
N SER A 18 12.59 -22.55 -12.30
CA SER A 18 13.97 -22.03 -12.18
C SER A 18 13.99 -20.50 -12.11
N LEU A 19 13.24 -19.83 -13.00
CA LEU A 19 13.10 -18.38 -13.00
C LEU A 19 12.48 -17.87 -11.70
N ILE A 20 11.44 -18.52 -11.19
CA ILE A 20 10.83 -18.18 -9.90
C ILE A 20 11.85 -18.32 -8.77
N ARG A 21 12.62 -19.41 -8.74
CA ARG A 21 13.66 -19.61 -7.72
C ARG A 21 14.74 -18.54 -7.77
N LEU A 22 15.17 -18.14 -8.97
CA LEU A 22 16.18 -17.09 -9.15
C LEU A 22 15.67 -15.72 -8.70
N VAL A 23 14.42 -15.38 -9.04
CA VAL A 23 13.79 -14.14 -8.57
C VAL A 23 13.67 -14.15 -7.04
N VAL A 24 13.23 -15.28 -6.46
CA VAL A 24 13.06 -15.41 -5.00
C VAL A 24 14.41 -15.37 -4.28
N SER A 25 15.46 -15.99 -4.80
CA SER A 25 16.78 -15.97 -4.16
C SER A 25 17.39 -14.58 -4.19
N ASN A 26 17.34 -13.89 -5.34
CA ASN A 26 17.82 -12.52 -5.49
C ASN A 26 17.05 -11.55 -4.56
N TYR A 27 15.74 -11.75 -4.46
CA TYR A 27 14.88 -10.98 -3.57
C TYR A 27 15.23 -11.19 -2.10
N ASN A 28 15.44 -12.43 -1.67
CA ASN A 28 15.82 -12.77 -0.30
C ASN A 28 17.21 -12.25 0.06
N GLU A 29 18.13 -12.22 -0.90
CA GLU A 29 19.49 -11.68 -0.71
C GLU A 29 19.46 -10.16 -0.53
N VAL A 30 18.69 -9.45 -1.36
CA VAL A 30 18.46 -8.00 -1.19
C VAL A 30 17.79 -7.71 0.16
N LEU A 31 16.78 -8.49 0.57
CA LEU A 31 16.18 -8.32 1.90
C LEU A 31 17.19 -8.56 3.01
N LYS A 32 18.01 -9.62 2.94
CA LYS A 32 19.03 -9.90 3.97
C LYS A 32 20.05 -8.77 4.10
N ASN A 33 20.43 -8.15 2.99
CA ASN A 33 21.41 -7.06 2.98
C ASN A 33 20.85 -5.71 3.49
N ILE A 34 19.52 -5.53 3.49
CA ILE A 34 18.83 -4.28 3.88
C ILE A 34 18.14 -4.41 5.25
N LYS A 35 18.05 -5.62 5.82
CA LYS A 35 17.35 -5.90 7.08
C LYS A 35 18.06 -5.30 8.29
N ASP A 36 17.51 -4.20 8.81
CA ASP A 36 17.81 -3.74 10.16
C ASP A 36 17.06 -4.62 11.19
N PRO A 37 17.76 -5.27 12.14
CA PRO A 37 17.19 -6.29 13.04
C PRO A 37 16.08 -5.74 13.97
N ILE A 38 16.03 -4.42 14.15
CA ILE A 38 15.03 -3.72 14.95
C ILE A 38 13.68 -3.64 14.21
N VAL A 39 13.73 -3.40 12.90
CA VAL A 39 12.57 -3.13 12.04
C VAL A 39 11.85 -4.44 11.66
N ASP A 40 12.61 -5.54 11.61
CA ASP A 40 12.15 -6.88 11.23
C ASP A 40 11.19 -7.52 12.25
N THR A 41 11.16 -7.01 13.49
CA THR A 41 10.26 -7.51 14.55
C THR A 41 8.83 -6.95 14.46
N TRP A 42 8.59 -5.98 13.59
CA TRP A 42 7.29 -5.32 13.51
C TRP A 42 6.35 -5.97 12.51
N PRO A 43 5.04 -6.02 12.83
CA PRO A 43 4.05 -6.58 11.93
C PRO A 43 4.08 -5.82 10.60
N LEU A 44 4.13 -6.55 9.49
CA LEU A 44 4.17 -6.06 8.09
C LEU A 44 5.54 -5.59 7.56
N MET A 45 6.61 -5.57 8.36
CA MET A 45 7.96 -5.18 7.88
C MET A 45 8.91 -6.34 7.57
N GLY A 46 8.58 -7.57 8.01
CA GLY A 46 9.40 -8.76 7.70
C GLY A 46 9.45 -9.14 6.22
N SER A 47 8.43 -8.74 5.45
CA SER A 47 8.33 -8.88 3.99
C SER A 47 7.27 -7.88 3.48
N PRO A 48 7.48 -7.21 2.33
CA PRO A 48 6.45 -6.40 1.69
C PRO A 48 5.36 -7.24 1.01
N GLY A 49 5.47 -8.58 0.98
CA GLY A 49 4.45 -9.49 0.43
C GLY A 49 3.09 -9.34 1.11
N PRO A 50 2.97 -9.55 2.44
CA PRO A 50 1.74 -9.34 3.20
C PRO A 50 1.09 -7.98 2.94
N MET A 51 1.92 -6.96 2.77
CA MET A 51 1.46 -5.61 2.52
C MET A 51 0.88 -5.43 1.12
N LEU A 52 1.57 -5.93 0.09
CA LEU A 52 1.05 -5.95 -1.28
C LEU A 52 -0.22 -6.80 -1.39
N CYS A 53 -0.36 -7.87 -0.61
CA CYS A 53 -1.59 -8.63 -0.53
C CYS A 53 -2.74 -7.79 0.03
N ILE A 54 -2.55 -7.05 1.13
CA ILE A 54 -3.59 -6.18 1.70
C ILE A 54 -4.04 -5.12 0.68
N VAL A 55 -3.09 -4.44 0.04
CA VAL A 55 -3.38 -3.43 -0.99
C VAL A 55 -4.07 -4.06 -2.20
N GLY A 56 -3.59 -5.22 -2.67
CA GLY A 56 -4.14 -5.93 -3.80
C GLY A 56 -5.58 -6.42 -3.55
N THR A 57 -5.83 -7.06 -2.40
CA THR A 57 -7.18 -7.48 -2.00
C THR A 57 -8.11 -6.29 -1.85
N TYR A 58 -7.61 -5.18 -1.28
CA TYR A 58 -8.37 -3.94 -1.20
C TYR A 58 -8.72 -3.37 -2.58
N LEU A 59 -7.76 -3.23 -3.49
CA LEU A 59 -8.01 -2.76 -4.86
C LEU A 59 -9.03 -3.64 -5.59
N ILE A 60 -8.92 -4.96 -5.44
CA ILE A 60 -9.86 -5.91 -6.06
C ILE A 60 -11.26 -5.70 -5.48
N PHE A 61 -11.39 -5.55 -4.17
CA PHE A 61 -12.67 -5.27 -3.53
C PHE A 61 -13.27 -3.96 -4.04
N VAL A 62 -12.48 -2.90 -4.12
CA VAL A 62 -12.93 -1.59 -4.61
C VAL A 62 -13.36 -1.65 -6.08
N LEU A 63 -12.52 -2.18 -6.95
CA LEU A 63 -12.75 -2.18 -8.39
C LEU A 63 -13.86 -3.17 -8.80
N LYS A 64 -14.06 -4.26 -8.06
CA LYS A 64 -15.08 -5.27 -8.38
C LYS A 64 -16.34 -5.17 -7.53
N ALA A 65 -16.21 -5.11 -6.21
CA ALA A 65 -17.36 -5.03 -5.31
C ALA A 65 -18.00 -3.64 -5.33
N GLY A 66 -17.20 -2.59 -5.50
CA GLY A 66 -17.68 -1.22 -5.59
C GLY A 66 -18.76 -1.02 -6.68
N PRO A 67 -18.43 -1.20 -7.98
CA PRO A 67 -19.39 -1.04 -9.06
C PRO A 67 -20.61 -1.96 -8.94
N LYS A 68 -20.41 -3.17 -8.40
CA LYS A 68 -21.48 -4.17 -8.21
C LYS A 68 -22.45 -3.80 -7.08
N MET A 69 -21.98 -3.18 -6.01
CA MET A 69 -22.85 -2.61 -4.95
C MET A 69 -23.64 -1.41 -5.47
N MET A 70 -23.03 -0.61 -6.34
CA MET A 70 -23.61 0.58 -6.94
C MET A 70 -24.72 0.31 -7.96
N GLU A 71 -24.81 -0.92 -8.48
CA GLU A 71 -25.89 -1.32 -9.37
C GLU A 71 -27.23 -1.54 -8.63
N LYS A 72 -27.18 -1.80 -7.32
CA LYS A 72 -28.37 -2.17 -6.52
C LYS A 72 -28.80 -1.15 -5.47
N ARG A 73 -28.11 -0.01 -5.35
CA ARG A 73 -28.44 1.01 -4.32
C ARG A 73 -28.32 2.45 -4.85
N PRO A 74 -29.21 3.37 -4.41
CA PRO A 74 -29.10 4.80 -4.70
C PRO A 74 -27.85 5.41 -4.04
N ALA A 75 -27.41 6.57 -4.54
CA ALA A 75 -26.19 7.26 -4.12
C ALA A 75 -26.14 7.43 -2.59
N PHE A 76 -25.17 6.76 -1.96
CA PHE A 76 -24.94 6.86 -0.52
C PHE A 76 -24.45 8.28 -0.18
N GLN A 77 -25.15 9.00 0.70
CA GLN A 77 -24.66 10.24 1.29
C GLN A 77 -23.59 9.92 2.35
N LEU A 78 -22.36 9.66 1.90
CA LEU A 78 -21.21 9.40 2.78
C LEU A 78 -20.57 10.68 3.33
N ASN A 79 -21.27 11.82 3.27
CA ASN A 79 -20.71 13.12 3.62
C ASN A 79 -20.21 13.16 5.07
N THR A 80 -20.99 12.65 6.03
CA THR A 80 -20.58 12.61 7.44
C THR A 80 -19.35 11.72 7.65
N VAL A 81 -19.31 10.58 6.96
CA VAL A 81 -18.20 9.62 7.03
C VAL A 81 -16.93 10.24 6.45
N MET A 82 -17.03 10.92 5.30
CA MET A 82 -15.93 11.61 4.64
C MET A 82 -15.38 12.79 5.47
N ILE A 83 -16.25 13.57 6.12
CA ILE A 83 -15.83 14.66 7.02
C ILE A 83 -15.08 14.09 8.22
N LEU A 84 -15.59 13.02 8.83
CA LEU A 84 -14.93 12.37 9.97
C LEU A 84 -13.57 11.77 9.58
N TYR A 85 -13.47 11.14 8.41
CA TYR A 85 -12.22 10.61 7.89
C TYR A 85 -11.18 11.70 7.64
N ASN A 86 -11.56 12.79 6.97
CA ASN A 86 -10.66 13.92 6.74
C ASN A 86 -10.18 14.56 8.06
N ALA A 87 -11.09 14.72 9.03
CA ALA A 87 -10.72 15.23 10.36
C ALA A 87 -9.72 14.29 11.07
N PHE A 88 -9.97 12.98 11.02
CA PHE A 88 -9.04 11.98 11.56
C PHE A 88 -7.67 12.03 10.86
N GLN A 89 -7.64 12.16 9.54
CA GLN A 89 -6.40 12.23 8.76
C GLN A 89 -5.57 13.45 9.13
N VAL A 90 -6.19 14.62 9.33
CA VAL A 90 -5.51 15.84 9.78
C VAL A 90 -4.92 15.64 11.17
N LEU A 91 -5.70 15.12 12.12
CA LEU A 91 -5.22 14.84 13.48
C LEU A 91 -4.06 13.84 13.48
N PHE A 92 -4.17 12.78 12.67
CA PHE A 92 -3.15 11.75 12.54
C PHE A 92 -1.85 12.30 11.92
N SER A 93 -1.97 13.20 10.93
CA SER A 93 -0.84 13.87 10.29
C SER A 93 -0.13 14.82 11.26
N ILE A 94 -0.88 15.56 12.09
CA ILE A 94 -0.32 16.42 13.14
C ILE A 94 0.43 15.57 14.18
N TRP A 95 -0.15 14.45 14.61
CA TRP A 95 0.49 13.54 15.55
C TRP A 95 1.80 12.96 15.00
N LEU A 96 1.80 12.50 13.74
CA LEU A 96 3.01 12.04 13.04
C LEU A 96 4.07 13.14 12.92
N SER A 97 3.66 14.36 12.56
CA SER A 97 4.57 15.49 12.45
C SER A 97 5.20 15.83 13.80
N SER A 98 4.41 15.81 14.88
CA SER A 98 4.93 16.01 16.24
C SER A 98 5.97 14.94 16.61
N LEU A 99 5.74 13.67 16.26
CA LEU A 99 6.69 12.59 16.53
C LEU A 99 8.04 12.81 15.85
N ILE A 100 8.05 13.36 14.62
CA ILE A 100 9.26 13.67 13.87
C ILE A 100 9.95 14.93 14.41
N LEU A 101 9.19 15.96 14.78
CA LEU A 101 9.74 17.21 15.33
C LEU A 101 10.41 17.03 16.70
N ASN A 102 9.98 16.03 17.48
CA ASN A 102 10.64 15.67 18.74
C ASN A 102 12.00 14.98 18.54
N ILE A 103 12.32 14.55 17.32
CA ILE A 103 13.64 14.00 16.98
C ILE A 103 14.56 15.18 16.68
N ASP A 104 15.79 15.14 17.19
CA ASP A 104 16.79 16.17 16.91
C ASP A 104 17.20 16.12 15.43
N MET A 105 16.50 16.91 14.61
CA MET A 105 16.70 16.99 13.17
C MET A 105 18.12 17.47 12.82
N LYS A 106 18.75 18.29 13.66
CA LYS A 106 20.15 18.71 13.46
C LYS A 106 21.09 17.54 13.66
N TYR A 107 20.84 16.70 14.66
CA TYR A 107 21.61 15.48 14.86
C TYR A 107 21.47 14.54 13.67
N VAL A 108 20.24 14.27 13.18
CA VAL A 108 20.01 13.42 11.99
C VAL A 108 20.72 13.95 10.75
N PHE A 109 20.59 15.25 10.46
CA PHE A 109 21.16 15.85 9.25
C PHE A 109 22.69 15.99 9.33
N SER A 110 23.24 16.23 10.51
CA SER A 110 24.69 16.37 10.73
C SER A 110 25.41 15.02 10.85
N SER A 111 24.69 13.92 11.09
CA SER A 111 25.26 12.59 11.36
C SER A 111 25.24 11.63 10.16
N HIS A 112 25.08 12.14 8.94
CA HIS A 112 25.26 11.40 7.68
C HIS A 112 26.70 10.85 7.44
N GLY A 113 27.58 10.85 8.46
CA GLY A 113 28.95 10.32 8.39
C GLY A 113 29.08 8.88 8.90
N CYS A 114 30.12 8.17 8.43
CA CYS A 114 30.39 6.73 8.63
C CYS A 114 30.46 6.22 10.10
N ASN A 115 30.36 7.09 11.11
CA ASN A 115 30.50 6.73 12.53
C ASN A 115 29.15 6.56 13.27
N PHE A 116 28.02 6.67 12.58
CA PHE A 116 26.68 6.59 13.16
C PHE A 116 26.34 5.24 13.82
N ARG A 117 27.03 4.15 13.47
CA ARG A 117 26.75 2.79 13.99
C ARG A 117 27.10 2.57 15.47
N PHE A 118 27.86 3.45 16.11
CA PHE A 118 28.42 3.22 17.44
C PHE A 118 27.91 4.18 18.52
N ASP A 119 26.99 5.10 18.20
CA ASP A 119 26.41 6.03 19.17
C ASP A 119 25.07 5.49 19.71
N PRO A 120 24.89 5.33 21.04
CA PRO A 120 23.61 4.92 21.62
C PRO A 120 22.46 5.88 21.28
N LYS A 121 22.73 7.17 20.99
CA LYS A 121 21.71 8.12 20.54
C LYS A 121 21.21 7.83 19.13
N ALA A 122 22.09 7.35 18.25
CA ALA A 122 21.76 6.98 16.88
C ALA A 122 20.76 5.83 16.84
N GLU A 123 20.95 4.80 17.67
CA GLU A 123 20.04 3.63 17.73
C GLU A 123 18.63 4.01 18.20
N LEU A 124 18.52 4.89 19.21
CA LEU A 124 17.23 5.39 19.71
C LEU A 124 16.49 6.21 18.65
N ILE A 125 17.22 7.04 17.92
CA ILE A 125 16.67 7.85 16.83
C ILE A 125 16.23 6.96 15.67
N GLN A 126 17.03 5.97 15.27
CA GLN A 126 16.64 4.99 14.25
C GLN A 126 15.34 4.26 14.63
N LYS A 127 15.24 3.76 15.87
CA LYS A 127 14.02 3.12 16.39
C LYS A 127 12.79 4.02 16.28
N ALA A 128 12.92 5.29 16.66
CA ALA A 128 11.85 6.27 16.56
C ALA A 128 11.48 6.54 15.09
N LEU A 129 12.47 6.71 14.21
CA LEU A 129 12.26 7.00 12.78
C LEU A 129 11.57 5.84 12.06
N SER A 130 11.99 4.60 12.33
CA SER A 130 11.31 3.41 11.82
C SER A 130 9.86 3.37 12.27
N ARG A 131 9.57 3.74 13.53
CA ARG A 131 8.19 3.77 14.10
C ARG A 131 7.33 4.78 13.39
N SER A 132 7.86 5.98 13.21
CA SER A 132 7.21 7.03 12.44
C SER A 132 6.98 6.60 10.99
N ALA A 133 7.95 5.94 10.35
CA ALA A 133 7.84 5.44 8.98
C ALA A 133 6.74 4.38 8.84
N TRP A 134 6.62 3.47 9.81
CA TRP A 134 5.55 2.46 9.83
C TRP A 134 4.16 3.09 9.96
N TRP A 135 3.99 4.04 10.87
CA TRP A 135 2.72 4.76 11.01
C TRP A 135 2.41 5.66 9.82
N TYR A 136 3.41 6.31 9.23
CA TYR A 136 3.26 7.09 8.00
C TYR A 136 2.81 6.22 6.83
N PHE A 137 3.38 5.02 6.73
CA PHE A 137 2.98 4.05 5.73
C PHE A 137 1.51 3.63 5.89
N PHE A 138 1.07 3.36 7.12
CA PHE A 138 -0.34 3.10 7.41
C PHE A 138 -1.24 4.29 7.07
N ALA A 139 -0.81 5.53 7.38
CA ALA A 139 -1.47 6.76 6.95
C ALA A 139 -1.72 6.74 5.44
N LYS A 140 -0.71 6.34 4.66
CA LYS A 140 -0.79 6.34 3.19
C LYS A 140 -1.81 5.35 2.64
N ILE A 141 -1.98 4.21 3.31
CA ILE A 141 -3.05 3.25 2.98
C ILE A 141 -4.41 3.92 3.20
N ILE A 142 -4.60 4.62 4.31
CA ILE A 142 -5.86 5.32 4.63
C ILE A 142 -6.16 6.42 3.61
N GLU A 143 -5.16 7.19 3.17
CA GLU A 143 -5.32 8.21 2.13
C GLU A 143 -5.80 7.63 0.79
N LEU A 144 -5.31 6.43 0.43
CA LEU A 144 -5.76 5.73 -0.77
C LEU A 144 -7.24 5.31 -0.66
N LEU A 145 -7.79 5.12 0.56
CA LEU A 145 -9.21 4.81 0.76
C LEU A 145 -10.11 6.02 0.43
N ASP A 146 -9.65 7.23 0.72
CA ASP A 146 -10.41 8.46 0.47
C ASP A 146 -10.55 8.73 -1.03
N THR A 147 -9.44 8.63 -1.77
CA THR A 147 -9.44 8.79 -3.24
C THR A 147 -10.34 7.77 -3.93
N VAL A 148 -10.42 6.55 -3.41
CA VAL A 148 -11.34 5.53 -3.90
C VAL A 148 -12.81 5.93 -3.67
N SER A 149 -13.12 6.45 -2.48
CA SER A 149 -14.49 6.85 -2.13
C SER A 149 -14.98 7.99 -3.04
N ILE A 150 -14.10 8.94 -3.34
CA ILE A 150 -14.34 10.02 -4.31
C ILE A 150 -14.51 9.47 -5.73
N TYR A 151 -13.62 8.57 -6.18
CA TYR A 151 -13.71 7.95 -7.50
C TYR A 151 -15.07 7.25 -7.71
N MET A 152 -15.52 6.52 -6.70
CA MET A 152 -16.80 5.84 -6.70
C MET A 152 -17.98 6.82 -6.85
N GLN A 153 -17.95 7.95 -6.16
CA GLN A 153 -18.97 9.00 -6.30
C GLN A 153 -18.98 9.61 -7.72
N ILE A 154 -17.80 9.92 -8.27
CA ILE A 154 -17.66 10.48 -9.63
C ILE A 154 -18.16 9.47 -10.68
N TYR A 155 -17.80 8.20 -10.52
CA TYR A 155 -18.23 7.13 -11.44
C TYR A 155 -19.76 7.01 -11.51
N MET A 156 -20.46 7.14 -10.37
CA MET A 156 -21.93 7.14 -10.34
C MET A 156 -22.54 8.30 -11.10
N GLN A 157 -22.00 9.51 -10.94
CA GLN A 157 -22.49 10.70 -11.66
C GLN A 157 -22.32 10.53 -13.18
N ILE A 158 -21.17 10.02 -13.64
CA ILE A 158 -20.91 9.78 -15.06
C ILE A 158 -21.87 8.73 -15.64
N LYS A 159 -22.14 7.63 -14.92
CA LYS A 159 -23.06 6.58 -15.38
C LYS A 159 -24.48 7.11 -15.55
N LEU A 160 -24.95 7.92 -14.59
CA LEU A 160 -26.27 8.54 -14.63
C LEU A 160 -26.40 9.50 -15.84
N THR A 161 -25.43 10.38 -16.06
CA THR A 161 -25.44 11.32 -17.19
C THR A 161 -25.45 10.61 -18.54
N LYS A 162 -24.66 9.54 -18.70
CA LYS A 162 -24.69 8.72 -19.94
C LYS A 162 -26.05 8.05 -20.16
N LEU A 163 -26.72 7.63 -19.08
CA LEU A 163 -28.04 7.00 -19.17
C LEU A 163 -29.11 8.02 -19.54
N ILE A 164 -29.07 9.23 -18.97
CA ILE A 164 -29.96 10.34 -19.31
C ILE A 164 -29.78 10.76 -20.77
N ILE A 165 -28.54 10.95 -21.25
CA ILE A 165 -28.27 11.27 -22.66
C ILE A 165 -28.77 10.15 -23.58
N LYS A 166 -28.58 8.88 -23.19
CA LYS A 166 -29.08 7.74 -23.97
C LYS A 166 -30.60 7.69 -24.01
N MET A 167 -31.30 8.06 -22.94
CA MET A 167 -32.77 8.18 -22.96
C MET A 167 -33.24 9.36 -23.81
N PHE A 168 -32.55 10.51 -23.75
CA PHE A 168 -32.89 11.69 -24.53
C PHE A 168 -32.63 11.51 -26.03
N ASN A 169 -31.59 10.76 -26.41
CA ASN A 169 -31.33 10.37 -27.81
C ASN A 169 -32.23 9.22 -28.30
N MET A 170 -33.02 8.57 -27.43
CA MET A 170 -33.98 7.52 -27.80
C MET A 170 -35.40 8.06 -28.00
N TYR A 171 -35.67 9.29 -27.57
CA TYR A 171 -36.90 10.04 -27.80
C TYR A 171 -36.68 11.07 -28.90
#